data_AF-A0A662CJH2-F1
#
_entry.id   AF-A0A662CJH2-F1
#
_cell.length_a   1.000
_cell.length_b   1.000
_cell.length_c   1.000
_cell.angle_alpha   90.00
_cell.angle_beta   90.00
_cell.angle_gamma   90.00
#
_symmetry.space_group_name_H-M   'P 1'
#
loop_
_entity.id
_entity.type
_entity.pdbx_description
1 polymer ?
#
loop_
_entity_poly.entity_id
_entity_poly.type
_entity_poly.pdbx_seq_one_letter_code
_entity_poly.pdbx_strand_id
1 'polypeptide(L)' 'MRHGKRVPKLGRTAAHRKAMLRNMVTDLFRHERIETTLPKAKALRPLAEKMVTLGKRGDLHA' A
#
# COMPACT_ATOMS: atom_id res chain seq x y z
N MET A 1 -23.97 9.15 -0.59
CA MET A 1 -22.56 8.66 -0.55
C MET A 1 -21.89 8.97 -1.88
N ARG A 2 -20.58 9.27 -1.94
CA ARG A 2 -19.91 9.51 -3.23
C ARG A 2 -19.64 8.16 -3.91
N HIS A 3 -20.37 7.86 -5.00
CA HIS A 3 -20.22 6.62 -5.76
C HIS A 3 -18.77 6.44 -6.25
N GLY A 4 -18.28 5.18 -6.26
CA GLY A 4 -16.98 4.82 -6.85
C GLY A 4 -15.73 5.20 -6.03
N LYS A 5 -15.84 5.50 -4.73
CA LYS A 5 -14.69 5.86 -3.89
C LYS A 5 -13.82 4.64 -3.53
N ARG A 6 -12.94 4.23 -4.45
CA ARG A 6 -12.03 3.09 -4.29
C ARG A 6 -10.77 3.40 -3.46
N VAL A 7 -10.33 4.67 -3.44
CA VAL A 7 -9.09 5.08 -2.75
C VAL A 7 -9.42 5.73 -1.40
N PRO A 8 -8.95 5.17 -0.27
CA PRO A 8 -9.11 5.80 1.03
C PRO A 8 -8.24 7.05 1.14
N LYS A 9 -8.83 8.18 1.56
CA LYS A 9 -8.12 9.47 1.67
C LYS A 9 -7.15 9.52 2.86
N LEU A 10 -7.41 8.77 3.93
CA LEU A 10 -6.59 8.68 5.15
C LEU A 10 -6.24 10.05 5.78
N GLY A 11 -7.09 11.06 5.56
CA GLY A 11 -6.85 12.44 6.02
C GLY A 11 -5.62 13.12 5.43
N ARG A 12 -5.08 12.64 4.29
CA ARG A 12 -3.83 13.13 3.71
C ARG A 12 -3.99 13.53 2.24
N THR A 13 -3.13 14.45 1.80
CA THR A 13 -2.95 14.77 0.38
C THR A 13 -2.53 13.53 -0.41
N ALA A 14 -2.75 13.53 -1.72
CA ALA A 14 -2.39 12.39 -2.56
C ALA A 14 -0.88 12.06 -2.50
N ALA A 15 -0.03 13.09 -2.54
CA ALA A 15 1.42 12.95 -2.47
C ALA A 15 1.87 12.32 -1.14
N HIS A 16 1.43 12.87 0.00
CA HIS A 16 1.78 12.33 1.31
C HIS A 16 1.25 10.91 1.49
N ARG A 17 0.02 10.62 1.06
CA ARG A 17 -0.52 9.25 1.12
C ARG A 17 0.32 8.25 0.32
N LYS A 18 0.78 8.63 -0.88
CA LYS A 18 1.65 7.77 -1.71
C LYS A 18 2.98 7.48 -1.00
N ALA A 19 3.63 8.52 -0.45
CA ALA A 19 4.88 8.36 0.30
C ALA A 19 4.71 7.47 1.54
N MET A 20 3.66 7.72 2.33
CA MET A 20 3.36 6.93 3.53
C MET A 20 3.13 5.46 3.21
N LEU A 21 2.29 5.15 2.21
CA LEU A 21 2.04 3.75 1.83
C LEU A 21 3.30 3.06 1.29
N ARG A 22 4.14 3.78 0.53
CA ARG A 22 5.42 3.24 0.06
C ARG A 22 6.32 2.82 1.22
N ASN A 23 6.48 3.69 2.22
CA ASN A 23 7.30 3.39 3.40
C ASN A 23 6.75 2.18 4.15
N MET A 24 5.43 2.13 4.40
CA MET A 24 4.81 1.00 5.08
C MET A 24 4.96 -0.33 4.33
N VAL A 25 4.92 -0.35 3.00
CA VAL A 25 5.18 -1.57 2.22
C VAL A 25 6.64 -2.01 2.38
N THR A 26 7.57 -1.06 2.30
CA THR A 26 9.00 -1.35 2.49
C THR A 26 9.26 -1.92 3.89
N ASP A 27 8.69 -1.32 4.93
CA ASP A 27 8.84 -1.79 6.30
C ASP A 27 8.19 -3.16 6.50
N LEU A 28 7.02 -3.41 5.89
CA LEU A 28 6.37 -4.73 5.91
C LEU A 28 7.25 -5.82 5.31
N PHE A 29 7.95 -5.55 4.20
CA PHE A 29 8.86 -6.55 3.61
C PHE A 29 10.16 -6.71 4.40
N ARG A 30 10.63 -5.67 5.08
CA ARG A 30 11.86 -5.73 5.90
C ARG A 30 11.66 -6.45 7.23
N HIS A 31 10.51 -6.25 7.86
CA HIS A 31 10.23 -6.71 9.22
C HIS A 31 9.17 -7.82 9.29
N GLU A 32 8.64 -8.25 8.14
CA GLU A 32 7.62 -9.29 7.95
C GLU A 32 6.25 -8.98 8.58
N ARG A 33 6.20 -8.09 9.57
CA ARG A 33 5.01 -7.64 10.28
C ARG A 33 5.18 -6.19 10.71
N ILE A 34 4.11 -5.41 10.55
CA ILE A 34 4.00 -4.05 11.09
C ILE A 34 2.67 -3.87 11.80
N GLU A 35 2.67 -3.03 12.83
CA GLU A 35 1.45 -2.64 13.54
C GLU A 35 0.97 -1.27 13.05
N THR A 36 -0.31 -1.18 12.72
CA THR A 36 -0.90 0.06 12.19
C THR A 36 -2.41 0.11 12.40
N THR A 37 -3.02 1.23 12.03
CA THR A 37 -4.48 1.38 12.16
C THR A 37 -5.22 0.61 11.06
N LEU A 38 -6.40 0.09 11.39
CA LEU A 38 -7.22 -0.70 10.46
C LEU A 38 -7.43 -0.04 9.08
N PRO A 39 -7.73 1.27 8.96
CA PRO A 39 -7.88 1.92 7.66
C PRO A 39 -6.57 1.95 6.85
N LYS A 40 -5.41 2.11 7.51
CA LYS A 40 -4.11 2.09 6.86
C LYS A 40 -3.76 0.68 6.38
N ALA A 41 -4.01 -0.35 7.21
CA ALA A 41 -3.80 -1.75 6.83
C ALA A 41 -4.65 -2.15 5.62
N LYS A 42 -5.94 -1.80 5.60
CA LYS A 42 -6.83 -2.04 4.45
C LYS A 42 -6.38 -1.32 3.18
N ALA A 43 -5.82 -0.11 3.31
CA ALA A 43 -5.27 0.64 2.18
C ALA A 43 -3.94 0.07 1.66
N LEU A 44 -3.13 -0.50 2.57
CA LEU A 44 -1.82 -1.08 2.28
C LEU A 44 -1.93 -2.42 1.53
N ARG A 45 -2.88 -3.27 1.93
CA ARG A 45 -3.03 -4.65 1.45
C ARG A 45 -2.96 -4.81 -0.09
N PRO A 46 -3.75 -4.12 -0.91
CA PRO A 46 -3.70 -4.28 -2.36
C PRO A 46 -2.38 -3.83 -2.98
N LEU A 47 -1.67 -2.88 -2.34
CA LEU A 47 -0.37 -2.43 -2.80
C LEU A 47 0.71 -3.48 -2.52
N ALA A 48 0.72 -4.06 -1.32
CA ALA A 48 1.65 -5.12 -0.94
C ALA A 48 1.46 -6.38 -1.81
N GLU A 49 0.22 -6.82 -2.01
CA GLU A 49 -0.12 -7.95 -2.90
C GLU A 49 0.40 -7.71 -4.32
N LYS A 50 0.18 -6.50 -4.88
CA LYS A 50 0.68 -6.15 -6.21
C LYS A 50 2.20 -6.22 -6.29
N MET A 51 2.93 -5.74 -5.28
CA MET A 51 4.40 -5.83 -5.25
C MET A 51 4.87 -7.28 -5.25
N VAL A 52 4.20 -8.17 -4.49
CA VAL A 52 4.51 -9.61 -4.50
C VAL A 52 4.25 -10.21 -5.88
N THR A 53 3.14 -9.86 -6.54
CA THR A 53 2.84 -10.34 -7.91
C THR A 53 3.93 -9.93 -8.90
N LEU A 54 4.39 -8.68 -8.84
CA LEU A 54 5.45 -8.17 -9.72
C LEU A 54 6.79 -8.85 -9.42
N GLY A 55 7.14 -9.00 -8.14
CA GLY A 55 8.35 -9.73 -7.72
C GLY A 55 8.35 -11.19 -8.18
N LYS A 56 7.19 -11.86 -8.15
CA LYS A 56 7.05 -13.24 -8.66
C LYS A 56 7.16 -13.35 -10.18
N ARG A 57 6.81 -12.29 -10.93
CA ARG A 57 6.89 -12.27 -12.39
C ARG A 57 8.34 -12.33 -12.88
N GLY A 58 9.27 -11.71 -12.14
CA GLY A 58 10.72 -11.91 -12.33
C GLY A 58 11.31 -11.37 -13.63
N ASP A 59 10.64 -10.43 -14.31
CA ASP A 59 11.18 -9.73 -15.49
C ASP A 59 11.64 -8.30 -15.16
N LEU A 60 12.45 -7.72 -16.05
CA LEU A 60 13.03 -6.38 -15.85
C LEU A 60 11.99 -5.24 -15.92
N HIS A 61 10.84 -5.47 -16.55
CA HIS A 61 9.82 -4.45 -16.77
C HIS A 61 8.82 -4.34 -15.60
N ALA A 62 8.69 -5.40 -14.82
CA ALA A 62 7.72 -5.55 -13.73
C ALA A 62 7.85 -4.51 -12.60
#